data_AF-A0AAV7VUE9-F1
#
_entry.id   AF-A0AAV7VUE9-F1
#
_cell.length_a   1.000
_cell.length_b   1.000
_cell.length_c   1.000
_cell.angle_alpha   90.00
_cell.angle_beta   90.00
_cell.angle_gamma   90.00
#
_symmetry.space_group_name_H-M   'P 1'
#
loop_
_entity.id
_entity.type
_entity.pdbx_description
1 polymer ?
#
loop_
_entity_poly.entity_id
_entity_poly.type
_entity_poly.pdbx_seq_one_letter_code
_entity_poly.pdbx_strand_id
1 'polypeptide(L)'
;MRAIVSLEATALASNDPEDHEQLRLRQSELRALAGTQARQHAIAVQCRLYDVGDKAGKLLSWLERRDRERTWVLSVENSERATQTTGVAIAETFADYYENLYTSRTEMSAEDCKDFLRDIQLPELKKDDRDKLEAVMTEEEVTLALQNLQMGKTLGPNGIRVELYKGMATVIARC
;
A
#
# COMPACT_ATOMS: atom_id res chain seq x y z
N MET A 1 1.92 29.44 11.73
CA MET A 1 1.68 28.41 12.76
C MET A 1 1.33 28.99 14.12
N ARG A 2 2.16 29.85 14.74
CA ARG A 2 1.87 30.43 16.08
C ARG A 2 0.50 31.13 16.21
N ALA A 3 0.05 31.83 15.17
CA ALA A 3 -1.23 32.54 15.18
C ALA A 3 -2.48 31.63 15.12
N ILE A 4 -2.38 30.44 14.52
CA ILE A 4 -3.52 29.49 14.46
C ILE A 4 -3.63 28.73 15.78
N VAL A 5 -2.49 28.34 16.37
CA VAL A 5 -2.45 27.69 17.68
C VAL A 5 -3.02 28.61 18.78
N SER A 6 -2.77 29.91 18.70
CA SER A 6 -3.41 30.88 19.61
C SER A 6 -4.91 31.05 19.35
N LEU A 7 -5.36 31.02 18.09
CA LEU A 7 -6.79 31.10 17.73
C LEU A 7 -7.55 29.82 18.10
N GLU A 8 -6.92 28.66 18.00
CA GLU A 8 -7.45 27.38 18.47
C GLU A 8 -7.60 27.38 20.00
N ALA A 9 -6.66 27.97 20.72
CA ALA A 9 -6.74 28.12 22.17
C ALA A 9 -7.84 29.10 22.62
N THR A 10 -8.05 30.21 21.89
CA THR A 10 -9.13 31.16 22.20
C THR A 10 -10.51 30.61 21.85
N ALA A 11 -10.66 29.94 20.70
CA ALA A 11 -11.91 29.30 20.28
C ALA A 11 -12.30 28.09 21.16
N LEU A 12 -11.35 27.48 21.89
CA LEU A 12 -11.65 26.45 22.89
C LEU A 12 -12.11 27.05 24.23
N ALA A 13 -11.73 28.29 24.51
CA ALA A 13 -11.97 28.97 25.79
C ALA A 13 -13.23 29.85 25.78
N SER A 14 -13.54 30.49 24.64
CA SER A 14 -14.77 31.26 24.42
C SER A 14 -15.52 30.66 23.23
N ASN A 15 -16.76 30.21 23.44
CA ASN A 15 -17.60 29.60 22.39
C ASN A 15 -18.22 30.69 21.48
N ASP A 16 -17.44 31.71 21.13
CA ASP A 16 -17.86 32.82 20.31
C ASP A 16 -17.87 32.40 18.82
N PRO A 17 -18.99 32.61 18.11
CA PRO A 17 -19.15 32.14 16.73
C PRO A 17 -18.16 32.80 15.75
N GLU A 18 -17.72 34.03 16.07
CA GLU A 18 -16.80 34.81 15.24
C GLU A 18 -15.38 34.23 15.26
N ASP A 19 -14.91 33.74 16.41
CA ASP A 19 -13.58 33.10 16.54
C ASP A 19 -13.52 31.78 15.76
N HIS A 20 -14.60 31.00 15.76
CA HIS A 20 -14.69 29.77 14.97
C HIS A 20 -14.69 30.04 13.46
N GLU A 21 -15.33 31.13 13.01
CA GLU A 21 -15.34 31.52 11.60
C GLU A 21 -13.94 31.98 11.14
N GLN A 22 -13.26 32.79 11.94
CA GLN A 22 -11.89 33.24 11.67
C GLN A 22 -10.91 32.06 11.62
N LEU A 23 -11.04 31.10 12.53
CA LEU A 23 -10.24 29.88 12.53
C LEU A 23 -10.47 29.03 11.27
N ARG A 24 -11.72 28.85 10.85
CA ARG A 24 -12.08 28.11 9.63
C ARG A 24 -11.47 28.76 8.38
N LEU A 25 -11.53 30.09 8.28
CA LEU A 25 -10.95 30.85 7.19
C LEU A 25 -9.43 30.66 7.15
N ARG A 26 -8.74 30.85 8.28
CA ARG A 26 -7.28 30.68 8.36
C ARG A 26 -6.80 29.26 8.06
N GLN A 27 -7.55 28.25 8.50
CA GLN A 27 -7.26 26.85 8.13
C GLN A 27 -7.45 26.60 6.64
N SER A 28 -8.46 27.22 6.01
CA SER A 28 -8.69 27.10 4.55
C SER A 28 -7.57 27.76 3.74
N GLU A 29 -7.11 28.95 4.15
CA GLU A 29 -5.98 29.67 3.54
C GLU A 29 -4.70 28.82 3.62
N LEU A 30 -4.43 28.23 4.79
CA LEU A 30 -3.25 27.37 4.99
C LEU A 30 -3.31 26.12 4.12
N ARG A 31 -4.47 25.46 4.03
CA ARG A 31 -4.67 24.30 3.15
C ARG A 31 -4.45 24.67 1.68
N ALA A 32 -4.97 25.83 1.25
CA ALA A 32 -4.78 26.32 -0.11
C ALA A 32 -3.28 26.55 -0.42
N LEU A 33 -2.55 27.20 0.50
CA LEU A 33 -1.13 27.48 0.36
C LEU A 33 -0.30 26.19 0.35
N ALA A 34 -0.56 25.27 1.29
CA ALA A 34 0.08 23.95 1.31
C ALA A 34 -0.20 23.18 0.01
N GLY A 35 -1.42 23.28 -0.53
CA GLY A 35 -1.78 22.69 -1.82
C GLY A 35 -1.06 23.33 -3.01
N THR A 36 -0.80 24.65 -3.00
CA THR A 36 0.02 25.30 -4.03
C THR A 36 1.48 24.87 -3.94
N GLN A 37 2.04 24.78 -2.73
CA GLN A 37 3.40 24.34 -2.50
C GLN A 37 3.60 22.88 -2.92
N ALA A 38 2.68 21.99 -2.57
CA ALA A 38 2.70 20.58 -3.00
C ALA A 38 2.67 20.46 -4.54
N ARG A 39 1.83 21.27 -5.21
CA ARG A 39 1.78 21.32 -6.68
C ARG A 39 3.11 21.79 -7.28
N GLN A 40 3.70 22.85 -6.73
CA GLN A 40 5.01 23.36 -7.19
C GLN A 40 6.12 22.32 -7.02
N HIS A 41 6.16 21.62 -5.88
CA HIS A 41 7.11 20.52 -5.67
C HIS A 41 6.87 19.36 -6.65
N ALA A 42 5.62 18.97 -6.91
CA ALA A 42 5.29 17.92 -7.87
C ALA A 42 5.78 18.27 -9.28
N ILE A 43 5.53 19.50 -9.74
CA ILE A 43 6.00 20.01 -11.04
C ILE A 43 7.52 20.04 -11.08
N ALA A 44 8.19 20.54 -10.02
CA ALA A 44 9.65 20.59 -9.97
C ALA A 44 10.29 19.19 -10.04
N VAL A 45 9.67 18.19 -9.42
CA VAL A 45 10.10 16.78 -9.53
C VAL A 45 9.93 16.27 -10.95
N GLN A 46 8.81 16.57 -11.62
CA GLN A 46 8.57 16.19 -13.02
C GLN A 46 9.58 16.85 -13.98
N CYS A 47 9.85 18.15 -13.84
CA CYS A 47 10.84 18.86 -14.65
C CYS A 47 12.24 18.27 -14.44
N ARG A 48 12.65 18.03 -13.18
CA ARG A 48 13.95 17.40 -12.89
C ARG A 48 14.04 15.99 -13.47
N LEU A 49 12.94 15.23 -13.46
CA LEU A 49 12.85 13.91 -14.09
C LEU A 49 13.03 14.00 -15.60
N TYR A 50 12.43 14.99 -16.25
CA TYR A 50 12.58 15.24 -17.70
C TYR A 50 14.01 15.65 -18.06
N ASP A 51 14.62 16.58 -17.33
CA ASP A 51 16.00 17.05 -17.55
C ASP A 51 17.04 15.93 -17.38
N VAL A 52 16.76 14.96 -16.51
CA VAL A 52 17.65 13.83 -16.20
C VAL A 52 17.31 12.58 -17.03
N GLY A 53 16.06 12.46 -17.48
CA GLY A 53 15.48 11.27 -18.13
C GLY A 53 15.95 11.02 -19.55
N ASP A 54 16.42 12.04 -20.27
CA ASP A 54 17.01 11.88 -21.61
C ASP A 54 18.29 11.00 -21.60
N LYS A 55 18.89 10.81 -20.43
CA LYS A 55 20.00 9.88 -20.21
C LYS A 55 19.51 8.71 -19.39
N ALA A 56 19.09 7.63 -20.05
CA ALA A 56 18.56 6.41 -19.43
C ALA A 56 19.40 5.91 -18.24
N GLY A 57 20.74 5.98 -18.33
CA GLY A 57 21.65 5.61 -17.22
C GLY A 57 21.61 6.54 -16.01
N LYS A 58 21.37 7.84 -16.20
CA LYS A 58 21.35 8.84 -15.12
C LYS A 58 20.06 8.73 -14.29
N LEU A 59 18.91 8.56 -14.95
CA LEU A 59 17.65 8.33 -14.27
C LEU A 59 17.70 7.04 -13.42
N LEU A 60 18.17 5.93 -13.99
CA LEU A 60 18.30 4.68 -13.27
C LEU A 60 19.24 4.81 -12.06
N SER A 61 20.41 5.43 -12.23
CA SER A 61 21.34 5.66 -11.11
C SER A 61 20.74 6.53 -9.99
N TRP A 62 19.90 7.50 -10.34
CA TRP A 62 19.23 8.37 -9.36
C TRP A 62 18.12 7.63 -8.61
N LEU A 63 17.32 6.82 -9.31
CA LEU A 63 16.31 5.96 -8.70
C LEU A 63 16.99 4.94 -7.77
N GLU A 64 18.02 4.26 -8.24
CA GLU A 64 18.77 3.28 -7.44
C GLU A 64 19.38 3.92 -6.19
N ARG A 65 19.98 5.12 -6.31
CA ARG A 65 20.52 5.84 -5.17
C ARG A 65 19.44 6.19 -4.15
N ARG A 66 18.30 6.72 -4.60
CA ARG A 66 17.18 7.08 -3.73
C ARG A 66 16.57 5.85 -3.05
N ASP A 67 16.49 4.74 -3.76
CA ASP A 67 15.96 3.48 -3.22
C ASP A 67 16.96 2.85 -2.25
N ARG A 68 18.27 2.92 -2.52
CA ARG A 68 19.33 2.53 -1.57
C ARG A 68 19.27 3.37 -0.29
N GLU A 69 19.15 4.70 -0.39
CA GLU A 69 19.05 5.57 0.79
C GLU A 69 17.80 5.29 1.64
N ARG A 70 16.70 4.83 1.02
CA ARG A 70 15.46 4.45 1.73
C ARG A 70 15.50 3.04 2.32
N THR A 71 16.23 2.14 1.69
CA THR A 71 16.29 0.71 2.07
C THR A 71 17.46 0.42 3.02
N TRP A 72 18.48 1.29 3.04
CA TRP A 72 19.66 1.08 3.87
C TRP A 72 19.36 1.28 5.36
N VAL A 73 19.57 0.23 6.14
CA VAL A 73 19.44 0.28 7.59
C VAL A 73 20.68 0.96 8.17
N LEU A 74 20.50 2.14 8.77
CA LEU A 74 21.60 2.94 9.33
C LEU A 74 22.12 2.39 10.66
N SER A 75 21.23 1.84 11.49
CA SER A 75 21.58 1.24 12.77
C SER A 75 20.50 0.28 13.24
N VAL A 76 20.89 -0.78 13.94
CA VAL A 76 19.99 -1.78 14.55
C VAL A 76 20.30 -1.90 16.04
N GLU A 77 19.28 -2.10 16.85
CA GLU A 77 19.41 -2.42 18.28
C GLU A 77 19.37 -3.94 18.46
N ASN A 78 20.39 -4.50 19.12
CA ASN A 78 20.43 -5.93 19.43
C ASN A 78 19.54 -6.27 20.65
N SER A 79 19.33 -7.57 20.93
CA SER A 79 18.66 -8.11 22.11
C SER A 79 19.18 -7.57 23.44
N GLU A 80 20.47 -7.18 23.50
CA GLU A 80 21.13 -6.57 24.65
C GLU A 80 20.97 -5.04 24.74
N ARG A 81 20.12 -4.43 23.90
CA ARG A 81 19.92 -2.97 23.77
C ARG A 81 21.16 -2.17 23.34
N ALA A 82 22.12 -2.83 22.73
CA ALA A 82 23.29 -2.17 22.13
C ALA A 82 22.98 -1.74 20.70
N THR A 83 23.25 -0.48 20.36
CA THR A 83 23.12 0.05 19.00
C THR A 83 24.32 -0.32 18.15
N GLN A 84 24.07 -1.00 17.03
CA GLN A 84 25.08 -1.38 16.06
C GLN A 84 24.92 -0.56 14.78
N THR A 85 26.03 0.03 14.32
CA THR A 85 26.07 0.90 13.12
C THR A 85 26.91 0.27 12.00
N THR A 86 27.70 -0.75 12.31
CA THR A 86 28.56 -1.43 11.34
C THR A 86 27.74 -2.43 10.53
N GLY A 87 27.88 -2.43 9.20
CA GLY A 87 27.07 -3.28 8.30
C GLY A 87 27.16 -4.79 8.59
N VAL A 88 28.34 -5.28 9.02
CA VAL A 88 28.52 -6.71 9.41
C VAL A 88 27.70 -7.04 10.64
N ALA A 89 27.78 -6.21 11.68
CA ALA A 89 27.07 -6.39 12.93
C ALA A 89 25.53 -6.28 12.71
N ILE A 90 25.10 -5.33 11.87
CA ILE A 90 23.69 -5.22 11.44
C ILE A 90 23.22 -6.52 10.76
N ALA A 91 24.03 -7.11 9.88
CA ALA A 91 23.67 -8.36 9.21
C ALA A 91 23.56 -9.54 10.20
N GLU A 92 24.50 -9.65 11.15
CA GLU A 92 24.47 -10.67 12.21
C GLU A 92 23.24 -10.52 13.11
N THR A 93 22.91 -9.30 13.54
CA THR A 93 21.70 -9.05 14.35
C THR A 93 20.41 -9.37 13.61
N PHE A 94 20.33 -9.12 12.31
CA PHE A 94 19.20 -9.57 11.50
C PHE A 94 19.14 -11.09 11.41
N ALA A 95 20.27 -11.77 11.19
CA ALA A 95 20.33 -13.22 11.13
C ALA A 95 19.85 -13.85 12.45
N ASP A 96 20.41 -13.43 13.58
CA ASP A 96 20.03 -13.91 14.91
C ASP A 96 18.55 -13.64 15.21
N TYR A 97 18.05 -12.45 14.86
CA TYR A 97 16.65 -12.10 15.08
C TYR A 97 15.70 -13.03 14.30
N TYR A 98 15.95 -13.21 13.00
CA TYR A 98 15.07 -14.03 12.17
C TYR A 98 15.22 -15.53 12.45
N GLU A 99 16.42 -15.99 12.80
CA GLU A 99 16.63 -17.35 13.29
C GLU A 99 15.77 -17.61 14.52
N ASN A 100 15.80 -16.72 15.51
CA ASN A 100 14.96 -16.84 16.71
C ASN A 100 13.46 -16.69 16.40
N LEU A 101 13.07 -15.82 15.46
CA LEU A 101 11.67 -15.60 15.09
C LEU A 101 11.05 -16.83 14.42
N TYR A 102 11.82 -17.50 13.55
CA TYR A 102 11.36 -18.67 12.81
C TYR A 102 11.73 -20.00 13.46
N THR A 103 12.52 -19.97 14.54
CA THR A 103 12.70 -21.14 15.39
C THR A 103 11.37 -21.42 16.08
N SER A 104 10.72 -22.53 15.66
CA SER A 104 9.47 -22.99 16.24
C SER A 104 9.59 -23.06 17.75
N ARG A 105 8.78 -22.27 18.45
CA ARG A 105 8.67 -22.32 19.92
C ARG A 105 7.86 -23.53 20.40
N THR A 106 7.27 -24.29 19.48
CA THR A 106 6.35 -25.37 19.81
C THR A 106 6.79 -26.64 19.09
N GLU A 107 7.24 -27.61 19.88
CA GLU A 107 7.38 -29.00 19.45
C GLU A 107 5.97 -29.61 19.31
N MET A 108 5.15 -29.10 18.39
CA MET A 108 3.90 -29.77 18.07
C MET A 108 4.25 -31.09 17.41
N SER A 109 3.89 -32.20 18.05
CA SER A 109 4.10 -33.50 17.45
C SER A 109 3.16 -33.68 16.26
N ALA A 110 3.51 -34.59 15.36
CA ALA A 110 2.64 -34.94 14.23
C ALA A 110 1.26 -35.42 14.72
N GLU A 111 1.19 -35.98 15.93
CA GLU A 111 -0.03 -36.39 16.62
C GLU A 111 -0.91 -35.19 17.01
N ASP A 112 -0.33 -34.12 17.58
CA ASP A 112 -1.08 -32.92 17.97
C ASP A 112 -1.71 -32.21 16.76
N CYS A 113 -0.98 -32.16 15.64
CA CYS A 113 -1.51 -31.67 14.37
C CYS A 113 -2.66 -32.52 13.86
N LYS A 114 -2.57 -33.86 13.96
CA LYS A 114 -3.65 -34.76 13.53
C LYS A 114 -4.90 -34.62 14.38
N ASP A 115 -4.74 -34.44 15.69
CA ASP A 115 -5.87 -34.24 16.59
C ASP A 115 -6.53 -32.88 16.35
N PHE A 116 -5.76 -31.81 16.16
CA PHE A 116 -6.29 -30.49 15.76
C PHE A 116 -7.05 -30.54 14.42
N LEU A 117 -6.50 -31.22 13.41
CA LEU A 117 -7.15 -31.37 12.10
C LEU A 117 -8.38 -32.26 12.14
N ARG A 118 -8.50 -33.17 13.13
CA ARG A 118 -9.70 -34.02 13.31
C ARG A 118 -10.89 -33.20 13.79
N ASP A 119 -10.66 -32.18 14.60
CA ASP A 119 -11.70 -31.32 15.14
C ASP A 119 -12.21 -30.30 14.11
N ILE A 120 -11.45 -30.07 13.03
CA ILE A 120 -11.85 -29.19 11.94
C ILE A 120 -12.78 -29.93 10.99
N GLN A 121 -14.07 -29.66 11.08
CA GLN A 121 -15.03 -29.99 10.03
C GLN A 121 -14.91 -28.97 8.89
N LEU A 122 -14.19 -29.31 7.84
CA LEU A 122 -14.15 -28.52 6.61
C LEU A 122 -15.54 -28.60 5.94
N PRO A 123 -16.16 -27.45 5.60
CA PRO A 123 -17.41 -27.47 4.85
C PRO A 123 -17.14 -28.06 3.46
N GLU A 124 -17.73 -29.23 3.18
CA GLU A 124 -17.72 -29.80 1.84
C GLU A 124 -18.70 -29.03 0.95
N LEU A 125 -18.25 -28.73 -0.27
CA LEU A 125 -19.09 -28.08 -1.26
C LEU A 125 -20.22 -29.03 -1.68
N LYS A 126 -21.47 -28.55 -1.67
CA LYS A 126 -22.60 -29.35 -2.16
C LYS A 126 -22.40 -29.68 -3.63
N LYS A 127 -22.84 -30.88 -4.04
CA LYS A 127 -22.73 -31.33 -5.45
C LYS A 127 -23.31 -30.32 -6.42
N ASP A 128 -24.46 -29.74 -6.11
CA ASP A 128 -25.11 -28.72 -6.95
C ASP A 128 -24.25 -27.46 -7.15
N ASP A 129 -23.52 -27.03 -6.12
CA ASP A 129 -22.65 -25.84 -6.22
C ASP A 129 -21.35 -26.17 -6.95
N ARG A 130 -20.83 -27.40 -6.79
CA ARG A 130 -19.70 -27.89 -7.57
C ARG A 130 -20.03 -27.99 -9.05
N ASP A 131 -21.19 -28.56 -9.38
CA ASP A 131 -21.61 -28.74 -10.77
C ASP A 131 -21.88 -27.38 -11.45
N LYS A 132 -22.31 -26.35 -10.70
CA LYS A 132 -22.37 -24.96 -11.20
C LYS A 132 -20.99 -24.36 -11.46
N LEU A 133 -20.02 -24.60 -10.58
CA LEU A 133 -18.64 -24.09 -10.75
C LEU A 133 -17.90 -24.80 -11.90
N GLU A 134 -18.24 -26.07 -12.15
CA GLU A 134 -17.70 -26.87 -13.27
C GLU A 134 -18.46 -26.64 -14.59
N ALA A 135 -19.58 -25.92 -14.56
CA ALA A 135 -20.33 -25.58 -15.77
C ALA A 135 -19.56 -24.60 -16.67
N VAL A 136 -19.91 -24.60 -17.96
CA VAL A 136 -19.36 -23.66 -18.93
C VAL A 136 -19.83 -22.25 -18.57
N MET A 137 -18.89 -21.30 -18.51
CA MET A 137 -19.20 -19.89 -18.28
C MET A 137 -20.10 -19.35 -19.38
N THR A 138 -21.16 -18.66 -18.99
CA THR A 138 -22.11 -18.07 -19.94
C THR A 138 -21.65 -16.67 -20.40
N GLU A 139 -22.06 -16.27 -21.61
CA GLU A 139 -21.74 -14.92 -22.13
C GLU A 139 -22.30 -13.82 -21.19
N GLU A 140 -23.44 -14.08 -20.56
CA GLU A 140 -24.10 -13.19 -19.60
C GLU A 140 -23.28 -13.00 -18.32
N GLU A 141 -22.71 -14.06 -17.77
CA GLU A 141 -21.83 -13.99 -16.60
C GLU A 141 -20.55 -13.19 -16.89
N VAL A 142 -19.95 -13.40 -18.07
CA VAL A 142 -18.74 -12.68 -18.49
C VAL A 142 -19.03 -11.19 -18.65
N THR A 143 -20.13 -10.84 -19.32
CA THR A 143 -20.52 -9.45 -19.52
C THR A 143 -20.86 -8.74 -18.20
N LEU A 144 -21.56 -9.42 -17.29
CA LEU A 144 -21.88 -8.88 -15.96
C LEU A 144 -20.62 -8.69 -15.11
N ALA A 145 -19.69 -9.66 -15.13
CA ALA A 145 -18.40 -9.54 -14.45
C ALA A 145 -17.58 -8.35 -14.99
N LEU A 146 -17.55 -8.18 -16.31
CA LEU A 146 -16.85 -7.05 -16.93
C LEU A 146 -17.48 -5.70 -16.58
N GLN A 147 -18.81 -5.60 -16.50
CA GLN A 147 -19.50 -4.37 -16.09
C GLN A 147 -19.16 -3.97 -14.65
N ASN A 148 -19.06 -4.94 -13.75
CA ASN A 148 -18.76 -4.74 -12.33
C ASN A 148 -17.30 -4.29 -12.05
N LEU A 149 -16.42 -4.33 -13.04
CA LEU A 149 -15.05 -3.84 -12.88
C LEU A 149 -15.00 -2.32 -12.65
N GLN A 150 -14.19 -1.89 -11.68
CA GLN A 150 -13.99 -0.48 -11.37
C GLN A 150 -13.12 0.21 -12.44
N MET A 151 -13.55 1.39 -12.89
CA MET A 151 -12.82 2.21 -13.86
C MET A 151 -11.51 2.77 -13.28
N GLY A 152 -10.53 3.06 -14.14
CA GLY A 152 -9.23 3.62 -13.73
C GLY A 152 -8.28 2.62 -13.07
N LYS A 153 -8.63 1.34 -13.02
CA LYS A 153 -7.74 0.26 -12.57
C LYS A 153 -7.11 -0.48 -13.76
N THR A 154 -5.99 -1.12 -13.44
CA THR A 154 -5.29 -2.04 -14.32
C THR A 154 -5.58 -3.46 -13.88
N LEU A 155 -5.97 -4.32 -14.82
CA LEU A 155 -6.12 -5.76 -14.57
C LEU A 155 -4.78 -6.41 -14.84
N GLY A 156 -4.25 -7.13 -13.85
CA GLY A 156 -3.04 -7.94 -14.00
C GLY A 156 -1.72 -7.16 -14.16
N PRO A 157 -0.59 -7.89 -14.23
CA PRO A 157 0.76 -7.32 -14.38
C PRO A 157 1.06 -6.83 -15.80
N ASN A 158 0.21 -7.15 -16.77
CA ASN A 158 0.32 -6.78 -18.19
C ASN A 158 -0.01 -5.30 -18.47
N GLY A 159 -0.51 -4.53 -17.50
CA GLY A 159 -0.67 -3.08 -17.67
C GLY A 159 -1.90 -2.65 -18.47
N ILE A 160 -2.78 -3.58 -18.85
CA ILE A 160 -3.97 -3.27 -19.66
C ILE A 160 -5.08 -2.67 -18.77
N ARG A 161 -5.64 -1.55 -19.21
CA ARG A 161 -6.71 -0.84 -18.49
C ARG A 161 -8.05 -1.55 -18.63
N VAL A 162 -8.85 -1.50 -17.57
CA VAL A 162 -10.23 -2.02 -17.52
C VAL A 162 -11.10 -1.49 -18.67
N GLU A 163 -10.86 -0.26 -19.13
CA GLU A 163 -11.57 0.38 -20.25
C GLU A 163 -11.54 -0.48 -21.53
N LEU A 164 -10.39 -1.11 -21.82
CA LEU A 164 -10.24 -1.94 -23.02
C LEU A 164 -11.07 -3.23 -22.91
N TYR A 165 -11.06 -3.87 -21.75
CA TYR A 165 -11.86 -5.07 -21.50
C TYR A 165 -13.36 -4.80 -21.60
N LYS A 166 -13.83 -3.64 -21.10
CA LYS A 166 -15.22 -3.22 -21.27
C LYS A 166 -15.57 -2.93 -22.73
N GLY A 167 -14.66 -2.32 -23.50
CA GLY A 167 -14.85 -2.06 -24.93
C GLY A 167 -14.88 -3.34 -25.78
N MET A 168 -14.16 -4.39 -25.36
CA MET A 168 -14.08 -5.68 -26.05
C MET A 168 -14.99 -6.74 -25.44
N ALA A 169 -15.92 -6.38 -24.56
CA ALA A 169 -16.74 -7.32 -23.79
C ALA A 169 -17.50 -8.31 -24.67
N THR A 170 -18.00 -7.87 -25.83
CA THR A 170 -18.72 -8.74 -26.79
C THR A 170 -17.83 -9.78 -27.46
N VAL A 171 -16.54 -9.48 -27.61
CA VAL A 171 -15.56 -10.41 -28.18
C VAL A 171 -15.11 -11.40 -27.11
N ILE A 172 -14.84 -10.90 -25.90
CA ILE A 172 -14.39 -11.70 -24.76
C ILE A 172 -15.47 -12.69 -24.32
N ALA A 173 -16.75 -12.28 -24.31
CA ALA A 173 -17.85 -13.13 -23.90
C ALA A 173 -18.16 -14.28 -24.88
N ARG A 174 -17.68 -14.19 -26.13
CA ARG A 174 -17.89 -15.18 -27.19
C ARG A 174 -16.72 -16.15 -27.40
N CYS A 175 -15.60 -15.92 -26.71
CA CYS A 175 -14.42 -16.78 -26.75
C CYS A 175 -14.54 -17.91 -25.75
#